data_AF-A0A7K0A840-F1
#
_entry.id   AF-A0A7K0A840-F1
#
_cell.length_a   1.000
_cell.length_b   1.000
_cell.length_c   1.000
_cell.angle_alpha   90.00
_cell.angle_beta   90.00
_cell.angle_gamma   90.00
#
_symmetry.space_group_name_H-M   'P 1'
#
loop_
_entity.id
_entity.type
_entity.pdbx_description
1 polymer ?
#
loop_
_entity_poly.entity_id
_entity_poly.type
_entity_poly.pdbx_seq_one_letter_code
_entity_poly.pdbx_strand_id
1 'polypeptide(L)'
;MAPDQVGIGIRRHFTRAGEHPYDSVEWERRDARIPNYKSGGDAFFQPGVEFPVTWSQNATNIVAQKYFRGQLGTPGRESSLKQVIDRVADTIADWGMRDGYFLDEAEADAFRDELKYLLLHQRAAFNSPVWFNIGVKGVPAQASACFILAVEDTMNAIL
;
A
#
# COMPACT_ATOMS: atom_id res chain seq x y z
N MET A 1 -34.45 -2.24 -14.39
CA MET A 1 -33.19 -2.18 -15.17
C MET A 1 -32.49 -0.91 -14.72
N ALA A 2 -31.34 -1.02 -14.07
CA ALA A 2 -30.58 0.17 -13.64
C ALA A 2 -30.02 0.88 -14.89
N PRO A 3 -30.24 2.19 -15.06
CA PRO A 3 -29.78 2.94 -16.22
C PRO A 3 -28.31 3.35 -16.10
N ASP A 4 -27.62 3.38 -17.24
CA ASP A 4 -26.34 4.04 -17.57
C ASP A 4 -25.21 3.95 -16.54
N GLN A 5 -24.37 2.93 -16.72
CA GLN A 5 -23.07 2.81 -16.05
C GLN A 5 -22.15 3.94 -16.56
N VAL A 6 -22.19 5.08 -15.88
CA VAL A 6 -21.22 6.17 -16.06
C VAL A 6 -19.91 5.68 -15.44
N GLY A 7 -19.09 5.00 -16.23
CA GLY A 7 -17.72 4.69 -15.81
C GLY A 7 -16.96 5.97 -15.47
N ILE A 8 -15.97 5.87 -14.59
CA ILE A 8 -15.24 7.03 -14.06
C ILE A 8 -14.52 7.82 -15.17
N GLY A 9 -14.15 7.16 -16.26
CA GLY A 9 -13.47 7.77 -17.41
C GLY A 9 -12.00 8.06 -17.13
N ILE A 10 -11.34 7.20 -16.37
CA ILE A 10 -9.93 7.33 -15.97
C ILE A 10 -9.04 7.22 -17.20
N ARG A 11 -8.12 8.17 -17.32
CA ARG A 11 -7.12 8.22 -18.39
C ARG A 11 -5.73 8.21 -17.78
N ARG A 12 -4.81 7.57 -18.49
CA ARG A 12 -3.38 7.62 -18.15
C ARG A 12 -2.87 9.05 -18.27
N HIS A 13 -2.14 9.50 -17.26
CA HIS A 13 -1.56 10.83 -17.17
C HIS A 13 -0.06 10.77 -16.90
N PHE A 14 0.38 9.92 -15.97
CA PHE A 14 1.79 9.72 -15.67
C PHE A 14 2.36 8.43 -16.27
N THR A 15 1.50 7.49 -16.61
CA THR A 15 1.87 6.16 -17.11
C THR A 15 1.61 6.03 -18.61
N ARG A 16 2.15 4.96 -19.20
CA ARG A 16 1.93 4.59 -20.60
C ARG A 16 1.49 3.14 -20.67
N ALA A 17 0.58 2.83 -21.60
CA ALA A 17 0.15 1.46 -21.80
C ALA A 17 1.33 0.59 -22.24
N GLY A 18 1.49 -0.57 -21.61
CA GLY A 18 2.58 -1.51 -21.88
C GLY A 18 3.91 -1.21 -21.14
N GLU A 19 4.01 -0.10 -20.41
CA GLU A 19 5.16 0.22 -19.57
C GLU A 19 4.76 0.10 -18.09
N HIS A 20 5.45 -0.75 -17.32
CA HIS A 20 5.13 -0.90 -15.90
C HIS A 20 5.64 0.31 -15.10
N PRO A 21 4.86 0.90 -14.18
CA PRO A 21 5.30 2.08 -13.41
C PRO A 21 6.62 1.91 -12.67
N TYR A 22 6.95 0.68 -12.23
CA TYR A 22 8.22 0.38 -11.57
C TYR A 22 9.44 0.52 -12.48
N ASP A 23 9.29 0.47 -13.79
CA ASP A 23 10.39 0.64 -14.75
C ASP A 23 10.78 2.12 -14.91
N SER A 24 9.99 3.05 -14.35
CA SER A 24 10.26 4.49 -14.39
C SER A 24 11.34 4.96 -13.39
N VAL A 25 11.85 4.08 -12.53
CA VAL A 25 12.84 4.40 -11.49
C VAL A 25 13.91 3.33 -11.37
N GLU A 26 15.09 3.72 -10.89
CA GLU A 26 16.14 2.78 -10.52
C GLU A 26 15.89 2.19 -9.13
N TRP A 27 16.14 0.88 -9.01
CA TRP A 27 15.93 0.11 -7.77
C TRP A 27 17.26 -0.37 -7.23
N GLU A 28 17.36 -0.43 -5.91
CA GLU A 28 18.50 -1.03 -5.24
C GLU A 28 18.06 -1.89 -4.05
N ARG A 29 18.96 -2.78 -3.64
CA ARG A 29 18.82 -3.54 -2.40
C ARG A 29 19.69 -2.92 -1.33
N ARG A 30 19.11 -2.73 -0.16
CA ARG A 30 19.79 -2.20 1.01
C ARG A 30 19.24 -2.82 2.29
N ASP A 31 19.95 -2.66 3.39
CA ASP A 31 19.49 -3.19 4.67
C ASP A 31 18.64 -2.17 5.41
N ALA A 32 17.51 -2.61 5.97
CA ALA A 32 16.72 -1.81 6.89
C ALA A 32 17.19 -2.08 8.32
N ARG A 33 17.73 -1.06 8.99
CA ARG A 33 18.36 -1.18 10.31
C ARG A 33 17.99 -0.02 11.21
N ILE A 34 17.47 -0.32 12.39
CA ILE A 34 17.16 0.67 13.44
C ILE A 34 17.97 0.28 14.68
N PRO A 35 19.03 1.04 15.03
CA PRO A 35 19.87 0.73 16.17
C PRO A 35 19.13 0.94 17.50
N ASN A 36 19.44 0.13 18.50
CA ASN A 36 18.99 0.34 19.88
C ASN A 36 20.13 0.97 20.70
N TYR A 37 20.03 2.28 20.92
CA TYR A 37 21.05 3.04 21.65
C TYR A 37 21.13 2.70 23.15
N LYS A 38 20.11 2.04 23.74
CA LYS A 38 20.07 1.73 25.18
C LYS A 38 20.73 0.40 25.53
N SER A 39 20.51 -0.63 24.73
CA SER A 39 21.02 -1.99 24.98
C SER A 39 22.28 -2.35 24.19
N GLY A 40 22.66 -1.52 23.22
CA GLY A 40 23.52 -1.95 22.13
C GLY A 40 22.78 -2.91 21.17
N GLY A 41 23.25 -3.00 19.93
CA GLY A 41 22.62 -3.81 18.88
C GLY A 41 21.47 -3.11 18.15
N ASP A 42 20.58 -3.90 17.55
CA ASP A 42 19.50 -3.42 16.68
C ASP A 42 18.12 -3.64 17.30
N ALA A 43 17.31 -2.59 17.32
CA ALA A 43 15.88 -2.69 17.65
C ALA A 43 15.08 -3.32 16.50
N PHE A 44 15.56 -3.18 15.26
CA PHE A 44 15.00 -3.82 14.08
C PHE A 44 16.09 -4.00 13.03
N PHE A 45 16.10 -5.17 12.38
CA PHE A 45 16.98 -5.45 11.26
C PHE A 45 16.27 -6.36 10.26
N GLN A 46 16.27 -5.94 9.00
CA GLN A 46 15.82 -6.75 7.85
C GLN A 46 16.76 -6.48 6.67
N PRO A 47 17.60 -7.46 6.28
CA PRO A 47 18.57 -7.25 5.21
C PRO A 47 17.95 -7.35 3.82
N GLY A 48 18.64 -6.78 2.83
CA GLY A 48 18.40 -7.01 1.41
C GLY A 48 17.02 -6.56 0.90
N VAL A 49 16.42 -5.54 1.54
CA VAL A 49 15.14 -4.98 1.13
C VAL A 49 15.28 -4.12 -0.12
N GLU A 50 14.31 -4.21 -1.02
CA GLU A 50 14.34 -3.56 -2.34
C GLU A 50 13.49 -2.27 -2.35
N PHE A 51 14.11 -1.15 -2.70
CA PHE A 51 13.50 0.18 -2.74
C PHE A 51 14.04 1.00 -3.92
N PRO A 52 13.32 2.03 -4.38
CA PRO A 52 13.86 2.99 -5.34
C PRO A 52 15.06 3.73 -4.74
N VAL A 53 16.08 4.00 -5.56
CA VAL A 53 17.29 4.74 -5.13
C VAL A 53 16.94 6.09 -4.50
N THR A 54 15.90 6.75 -5.01
CA THR A 54 15.41 8.05 -4.54
C THR A 54 14.82 8.04 -3.13
N TRP A 55 14.41 6.89 -2.60
CA TRP A 55 13.86 6.78 -1.25
C TRP A 55 14.98 6.86 -0.21
N SER A 56 14.75 7.64 0.85
CA SER A 56 15.74 7.76 1.93
C SER A 56 15.90 6.46 2.74
N GLN A 57 17.06 6.29 3.39
CA GLN A 57 17.27 5.19 4.32
C GLN A 57 16.27 5.21 5.48
N ASN A 58 15.86 6.41 5.95
CA ASN A 58 14.85 6.51 7.00
C ASN A 58 13.48 6.00 6.53
N ALA A 59 13.06 6.34 5.31
CA ALA A 59 11.83 5.82 4.72
C ALA A 59 11.90 4.29 4.55
N THR A 60 13.03 3.77 4.07
CA THR A 60 13.31 2.32 3.99
C THR A 60 13.11 1.64 5.35
N ASN A 61 13.73 2.18 6.40
CA ASN A 61 13.63 1.65 7.76
C ASN A 61 12.18 1.64 8.27
N ILE A 62 11.45 2.74 8.09
CA ILE A 62 10.06 2.87 8.52
C ILE A 62 9.15 1.89 7.77
N VAL A 63 9.25 1.82 6.44
CA VAL A 63 8.47 0.90 5.61
C VAL A 63 8.76 -0.55 5.99
N ALA A 64 10.03 -0.92 6.04
CA ALA A 64 10.43 -2.27 6.38
C ALA A 64 9.98 -2.68 7.79
N GLN A 65 10.06 -1.78 8.78
CA GLN A 65 9.66 -2.11 10.15
C GLN A 65 8.12 -2.15 10.30
N LYS A 66 7.43 -1.14 9.79
CA LYS A 66 6.03 -0.88 10.13
C LYS A 66 5.05 -1.36 9.10
N TYR A 67 5.44 -1.44 7.83
CA TYR A 67 4.51 -1.60 6.70
C TYR A 67 4.66 -2.94 6.00
N PHE A 68 5.86 -3.50 5.90
CA PHE A 68 6.06 -4.88 5.42
C PHE A 68 5.30 -5.89 6.28
N ARG A 69 4.54 -6.77 5.62
CA ARG A 69 3.76 -7.87 6.20
C ARG A 69 4.54 -9.19 6.19
N GLY A 70 4.07 -10.15 6.97
CA GLY A 70 4.71 -11.45 7.18
C GLY A 70 5.71 -11.44 8.34
N GLN A 71 6.03 -12.61 8.87
CA GLN A 71 6.93 -12.77 10.01
C GLN A 71 8.39 -12.61 9.56
N LEU A 72 9.19 -11.81 10.28
CA LEU A 72 10.63 -11.66 9.99
C LEU A 72 11.34 -13.01 9.96
N GLY A 73 12.25 -13.17 8.99
CA GLY A 73 12.99 -14.42 8.78
C GLY A 73 12.21 -15.52 8.06
N THR A 74 10.92 -15.33 7.76
CA THR A 74 10.13 -16.29 6.97
C THR A 74 10.07 -15.88 5.50
N PRO A 75 9.90 -16.83 4.56
CA PRO A 75 9.73 -16.52 3.14
C PRO A 75 8.49 -15.66 2.83
N GLY A 76 7.50 -15.65 3.72
CA GLY A 76 6.29 -14.83 3.58
C GLY A 76 6.47 -13.37 3.99
N ARG A 77 7.67 -12.95 4.42
CA ARG A 77 7.98 -11.56 4.75
C ARG A 77 8.12 -10.75 3.47
N GLU A 78 7.35 -9.67 3.34
CA GLU A 78 7.57 -8.66 2.31
C GLU A 78 8.99 -8.08 2.46
N SER A 79 9.69 -7.96 1.33
CA SER A 79 11.07 -7.48 1.25
C SER A 79 11.27 -6.45 0.13
N SER A 80 10.21 -6.05 -0.58
CA SER A 80 10.27 -5.02 -1.62
C SER A 80 9.12 -4.04 -1.46
N LEU A 81 9.37 -2.75 -1.69
CA LEU A 81 8.32 -1.75 -1.76
C LEU A 81 7.28 -2.09 -2.84
N LYS A 82 7.68 -2.77 -3.93
CA LYS A 82 6.78 -3.25 -4.98
C LYS A 82 5.65 -4.09 -4.39
N GLN A 83 5.97 -5.03 -3.50
CA GLN A 83 5.00 -5.93 -2.89
C GLN A 83 3.95 -5.17 -2.07
N VAL A 84 4.37 -4.12 -1.34
CA VAL A 84 3.45 -3.29 -0.54
C VAL A 84 2.53 -2.48 -1.46
N ILE A 85 3.09 -1.87 -2.49
CA ILE A 85 2.33 -1.06 -3.45
C ILE A 85 1.36 -1.95 -4.23
N ASP A 86 1.83 -3.08 -4.78
CA ASP A 86 1.02 -4.06 -5.51
C ASP A 86 -0.13 -4.55 -4.64
N ARG A 87 0.15 -4.99 -3.42
CA ARG A 87 -0.88 -5.49 -2.50
C ARG A 87 -2.02 -4.48 -2.31
N VAL A 88 -1.72 -3.19 -2.18
CA VAL A 88 -2.75 -2.16 -1.99
C VAL A 88 -3.41 -1.78 -3.32
N ALA A 89 -2.61 -1.43 -4.33
CA ALA A 89 -3.11 -0.92 -5.60
C ALA A 89 -3.90 -1.98 -6.38
N ASP A 90 -3.41 -3.22 -6.41
CA ASP A 90 -4.09 -4.32 -7.11
C ASP A 90 -5.40 -4.67 -6.41
N THR A 91 -5.41 -4.74 -5.07
CA THR A 91 -6.65 -5.00 -4.32
C THR A 91 -7.71 -3.93 -4.57
N ILE A 92 -7.34 -2.66 -4.60
CA ILE A 92 -8.28 -1.55 -4.85
C ILE A 92 -8.79 -1.61 -6.30
N ALA A 93 -7.90 -1.85 -7.28
CA ALA A 93 -8.29 -1.99 -8.68
C ALA A 93 -9.21 -3.21 -8.89
N ASP A 94 -8.93 -4.34 -8.25
CA ASP A 94 -9.73 -5.55 -8.36
C ASP A 94 -11.14 -5.35 -7.77
N TRP A 95 -11.27 -4.61 -6.66
CA TRP A 95 -12.57 -4.20 -6.15
C TRP A 95 -13.30 -3.28 -7.13
N GLY A 96 -12.60 -2.29 -7.69
CA GLY A 96 -13.16 -1.40 -8.71
C GLY A 96 -13.71 -2.15 -9.91
N MET A 97 -12.96 -3.13 -10.41
CA MET A 97 -13.37 -3.99 -11.52
C MET A 97 -14.60 -4.84 -11.15
N ARG A 98 -14.51 -5.57 -10.03
CA ARG A 98 -15.59 -6.45 -9.56
C ARG A 98 -16.90 -5.70 -9.34
N ASP A 99 -16.80 -4.49 -8.82
CA ASP A 99 -17.96 -3.68 -8.44
C ASP A 99 -18.45 -2.79 -9.61
N GLY A 100 -17.84 -2.90 -10.79
CA GLY A 100 -18.30 -2.26 -12.03
C GLY A 100 -17.97 -0.77 -12.14
N TYR A 101 -16.91 -0.28 -11.50
CA TYR A 101 -16.49 1.12 -11.58
C TYR A 101 -15.79 1.50 -12.89
N PHE A 102 -15.21 0.52 -13.58
CA PHE A 102 -14.51 0.71 -14.84
C PHE A 102 -15.37 0.30 -16.02
N LEU A 103 -15.20 1.00 -17.15
CA LEU A 103 -15.84 0.72 -18.43
C LEU A 103 -15.32 -0.60 -19.02
N ASP A 104 -14.02 -0.83 -18.93
CA ASP A 104 -13.33 -2.01 -19.44
C ASP A 104 -12.03 -2.32 -18.67
N GLU A 105 -11.36 -3.39 -19.08
CA GLU A 105 -10.08 -3.83 -18.51
C GLU A 105 -8.96 -2.80 -18.74
N ALA A 106 -8.98 -2.09 -19.87
CA ALA A 106 -7.97 -1.09 -20.18
C ALA A 106 -8.04 0.12 -19.23
N GLU A 107 -9.25 0.54 -18.83
CA GLU A 107 -9.45 1.58 -17.81
C GLU A 107 -9.01 1.10 -16.42
N ALA A 108 -9.31 -0.15 -16.05
CA ALA A 108 -8.87 -0.71 -14.78
C ALA A 108 -7.34 -0.80 -14.68
N ASP A 109 -6.68 -1.21 -15.77
CA ASP A 109 -5.22 -1.24 -15.84
C ASP A 109 -4.62 0.17 -15.82
N ALA A 110 -5.25 1.13 -16.50
CA ALA A 110 -4.85 2.54 -16.41
C ALA A 110 -4.94 3.04 -14.96
N PHE A 111 -6.03 2.76 -14.25
CA PHE A 111 -6.17 3.13 -12.84
C PHE A 111 -5.12 2.46 -11.96
N ARG A 112 -4.91 1.14 -12.12
CA ARG A 112 -3.93 0.37 -11.37
C ARG A 112 -2.53 0.94 -11.54
N ASP A 113 -2.12 1.20 -12.77
CA ASP A 113 -0.80 1.74 -13.08
C ASP A 113 -0.62 3.17 -12.56
N GLU A 114 -1.61 4.05 -12.76
CA GLU A 114 -1.57 5.42 -12.24
C GLU A 114 -1.45 5.43 -10.71
N LEU A 115 -2.21 4.56 -10.03
CA LEU A 115 -2.13 4.44 -8.58
C LEU A 115 -0.75 3.95 -8.13
N LYS A 116 -0.20 2.91 -8.77
CA LYS A 116 1.17 2.43 -8.50
C LYS A 116 2.20 3.54 -8.71
N TYR A 117 2.09 4.30 -9.79
CA TYR A 117 2.96 5.44 -10.07
C TYR A 117 2.88 6.49 -8.96
N LEU A 118 1.67 6.91 -8.59
CA LEU A 118 1.45 7.94 -7.56
C LEU A 118 2.08 7.55 -6.21
N LEU A 119 1.92 6.29 -5.82
CA LEU A 119 2.47 5.75 -4.58
C LEU A 119 3.99 5.61 -4.64
N LEU A 120 4.53 5.12 -5.76
CA LEU A 120 5.99 4.96 -5.98
C LEU A 120 6.72 6.31 -5.93
N HIS A 121 6.18 7.31 -6.62
CA HIS A 121 6.75 8.65 -6.75
C HIS A 121 6.36 9.59 -5.60
N GLN A 122 5.72 9.06 -4.55
CA GLN A 122 5.30 9.81 -3.35
C GLN A 122 4.47 11.07 -3.67
N ARG A 123 3.67 11.03 -4.75
CA ARG A 123 2.73 12.10 -5.13
C ARG A 123 1.43 12.06 -4.34
N ALA A 124 1.12 10.89 -3.79
CA ALA A 124 0.05 10.68 -2.83
C ALA A 124 0.45 9.55 -1.87
N ALA A 125 -0.21 9.49 -0.71
CA ALA A 125 -0.07 8.39 0.23
C ALA A 125 -1.41 8.14 0.94
N PHE A 126 -1.74 6.87 1.15
CA PHE A 126 -2.86 6.52 2.01
C PHE A 126 -2.51 6.70 3.49
N ASN A 127 -3.54 6.76 4.33
CA ASN A 127 -3.39 6.65 5.78
C ASN A 127 -2.83 5.26 6.18
N SER A 128 -2.36 5.11 7.42
CA SER A 128 -1.69 3.87 7.85
C SER A 128 -2.57 2.61 7.80
N PRO A 129 -3.86 2.62 8.21
CA PRO A 129 -4.72 1.43 8.12
C PRO A 129 -4.82 0.83 6.73
N VAL A 130 -4.86 1.65 5.67
CA VAL A 130 -4.85 1.14 4.30
C VAL A 130 -3.62 0.27 4.05
N TRP A 131 -2.44 0.78 4.38
CA TRP A 131 -1.19 0.05 4.19
C TRP A 131 -1.09 -1.22 5.04
N PHE A 132 -1.68 -1.21 6.24
CA PHE A 132 -1.64 -2.34 7.17
C PHE A 132 -2.58 -3.48 6.81
N ASN A 133 -3.72 -3.18 6.21
CA ASN A 133 -4.85 -4.11 6.15
C ASN A 133 -5.25 -4.50 4.73
N ILE A 134 -5.19 -3.58 3.77
CA ILE A 134 -5.73 -3.80 2.43
C ILE A 134 -4.86 -4.80 1.68
N GLY A 135 -5.49 -5.86 1.14
CA GLY A 135 -4.81 -6.95 0.43
C GLY A 135 -4.04 -7.92 1.33
N VAL A 136 -4.11 -7.80 2.66
CA VAL A 136 -3.42 -8.72 3.58
C VAL A 136 -4.28 -9.95 3.87
N LYS A 137 -3.77 -11.15 3.55
CA LYS A 137 -4.51 -12.40 3.74
C LYS A 137 -4.91 -12.61 5.20
N GLY A 138 -6.19 -12.88 5.43
CA GLY A 138 -6.73 -13.17 6.77
C GLY A 138 -6.89 -11.94 7.67
N VAL A 139 -6.67 -10.73 7.14
CA VAL A 139 -6.86 -9.48 7.89
C VAL A 139 -8.09 -8.75 7.35
N PRO A 140 -9.00 -8.27 8.22
CA PRO A 140 -10.12 -7.45 7.78
C PRO A 140 -9.66 -6.18 7.06
N ALA A 141 -10.31 -5.84 5.95
CA ALA A 141 -9.98 -4.70 5.10
C ALA A 141 -10.40 -3.33 5.70
N GLN A 142 -10.01 -3.04 6.95
CA GLN A 142 -10.29 -1.75 7.58
C GLN A 142 -9.34 -0.67 7.05
N ALA A 143 -9.85 0.24 6.23
CA ALA A 143 -9.10 1.35 5.61
C ALA A 143 -9.14 2.66 6.42
N SER A 144 -10.04 2.78 7.40
CA SER A 144 -10.27 4.03 8.14
C SER A 144 -9.44 4.11 9.41
N ALA A 145 -8.85 5.28 9.65
CA ALA A 145 -8.12 5.60 10.88
C ALA A 145 -8.99 6.33 11.93
N CYS A 146 -10.12 6.90 11.50
CA CYS A 146 -10.94 7.77 12.31
C CYS A 146 -12.36 7.18 12.42
N PHE A 147 -12.88 7.14 13.64
CA PHE A 147 -14.24 6.68 13.96
C PHE A 147 -14.87 7.65 14.93
N ILE A 148 -16.15 7.92 14.75
CA ILE A 148 -16.96 8.68 15.69
C ILE A 148 -18.04 7.73 16.17
N LEU A 149 -18.10 7.52 17.48
CA LEU A 149 -19.10 6.70 18.14
C LEU A 149 -20.02 7.60 18.95
N ALA A 150 -21.33 7.33 18.89
CA ALA A 150 -22.28 7.90 19.82
C ALA A 150 -22.29 7.05 21.09
N VAL A 151 -22.30 7.70 22.25
CA VAL A 151 -22.40 7.04 23.56
C VAL A 151 -23.67 7.57 24.22
N GLU A 152 -24.57 6.67 24.59
CA GLU A 152 -25.75 7.03 25.38
C GLU A 152 -25.35 7.30 26.82
N ASP A 153 -26.08 8.18 27.51
CA ASP A 153 -25.86 8.49 28.93
C ASP A 153 -26.43 7.38 29.84
N THR A 154 -25.93 6.16 29.66
CA THR A 154 -26.24 5.01 30.50
C THR A 154 -24.95 4.26 30.83
N MET A 155 -24.88 3.65 32.01
CA MET A 155 -23.64 2.99 32.41
C MET A 155 -23.24 1.84 31.49
N ASN A 156 -24.21 1.13 30.91
CA ASN A 156 -23.95 0.03 29.99
C ASN A 156 -23.42 0.49 28.63
N ALA A 157 -23.74 1.72 28.20
CA ALA A 157 -23.29 2.24 26.90
C ALA A 157 -21.89 2.86 26.97
N ILE A 158 -21.46 3.29 28.16
CA ILE A 158 -20.15 3.91 28.39
C ILE A 158 -19.01 2.87 28.50
N LEU A 159 -19.32 1.69 29.05
CA LEU A 159 -18.37 0.62 29.32
C LEU A 159 -18.16 -0.30 28.10
#